data_AF-F9UEH8-F1
#
_entry.id   AF-F9UEH8-F1
#
_cell.length_a   1.000
_cell.length_b   1.000
_cell.length_c   1.000
_cell.angle_alpha   90.00
_cell.angle_beta   90.00
_cell.angle_gamma   90.00
#
_symmetry.space_group_name_H-M   'P 1'
#
loop_
_entity.id
_entity.type
_entity.pdbx_description
1 polymer ?
#
loop_
_entity_poly.entity_id
_entity_poly.type
_entity_poly.pdbx_seq_one_letter_code
_entity_poly.pdbx_strand_id
1 'polypeptide(L)' 'MIEEGELEGWIASMSRGDCGFTYIRFYADAPEWVRDTAINRFGKGTVFLPPAEIKPKANAA' A
#
# COMPACT_ATOMS: atom_id res chain seq x y z
N MET A 1 -9.86 15.25 -3.12
CA MET A 1 -9.99 13.88 -3.64
C MET A 1 -8.58 13.37 -3.80
N ILE A 2 -8.18 12.37 -3.01
CA ILE A 2 -6.89 11.69 -3.20
C ILE A 2 -7.11 10.76 -4.41
N GLU A 3 -6.42 11.02 -5.51
CA GLU A 3 -6.57 10.27 -6.76
C GLU A 3 -6.19 8.81 -6.53
N GLU A 4 -7.02 7.87 -7.02
CA GLU A 4 -6.88 6.43 -6.74
C GLU A 4 -5.52 5.85 -7.17
N GLY A 5 -4.86 6.50 -8.13
CA GLY A 5 -3.50 6.14 -8.59
C GLY A 5 -2.39 6.51 -7.58
N GLU A 6 -2.64 7.42 -6.65
CA GLU A 6 -1.64 7.84 -5.66
C GLU A 6 -1.42 6.72 -4.64
N LEU A 7 -2.47 6.03 -4.19
CA LEU A 7 -2.36 4.88 -3.29
C LEU A 7 -1.59 3.72 -3.93
N GLU A 8 -1.94 3.35 -5.17
CA GLU A 8 -1.30 2.21 -5.85
C GLU A 8 0.20 2.43 -6.05
N GLY A 9 0.62 3.69 -6.24
CA GLY A 9 2.03 4.06 -6.30
C GLY A 9 2.82 3.80 -5.02
N TRP A 10 2.16 3.66 -3.86
CA TRP A 10 2.82 3.40 -2.58
C TRP A 10 2.82 1.92 -2.18
N ILE A 11 2.04 1.10 -2.88
CA ILE A 11 1.95 -0.35 -2.64
C ILE A 11 3.16 -1.03 -3.30
N ALA A 12 4.08 -1.55 -2.49
CA ALA A 12 5.21 -2.34 -2.96
C ALA A 12 4.79 -3.78 -3.30
N SER A 13 3.82 -4.33 -2.56
CA SER A 13 3.23 -5.64 -2.84
C SER A 13 1.84 -5.75 -2.22
N MET A 14 0.93 -6.45 -2.89
CA MET A 14 -0.40 -6.76 -2.39
C MET A 14 -0.73 -8.22 -2.65
N SER A 15 -1.30 -8.89 -1.64
CA SER A 15 -1.83 -10.24 -1.77
C SER A 15 -3.18 -10.34 -1.08
N ARG A 16 -4.13 -11.03 -1.70
CA ARG A 16 -5.45 -11.29 -1.14
C ARG A 16 -5.48 -12.73 -0.65
N GLY A 17 -5.58 -12.92 0.65
CA GLY A 17 -5.67 -14.26 1.24
C GLY A 17 -7.08 -14.83 1.12
N ASP A 18 -7.18 -16.16 1.10
CA ASP A 18 -8.45 -16.89 0.95
C ASP A 18 -9.46 -16.62 2.07
N CYS A 19 -8.99 -16.18 3.25
CA CYS A 19 -9.83 -15.84 4.40
C CYS A 19 -10.40 -14.41 4.38
N GLY A 20 -10.28 -13.68 3.26
CA GLY A 20 -10.82 -12.32 3.12
C GLY A 20 -9.93 -11.21 3.69
N PHE A 21 -8.71 -11.54 4.11
CA PHE A 21 -7.70 -10.55 4.48
C PHE A 21 -6.96 -10.02 3.25
N THR A 22 -6.66 -8.73 3.26
CA THR A 22 -5.82 -8.09 2.25
C THR A 22 -4.48 -7.75 2.88
N TYR A 23 -3.42 -8.43 2.46
CA TYR A 23 -2.07 -8.18 2.91
C TYR A 23 -1.43 -7.14 2.01
N ILE A 24 -1.01 -6.02 2.61
CA ILE A 24 -0.42 -4.90 1.89
C ILE A 24 0.94 -4.61 2.48
N ARG A 25 1.94 -4.53 1.60
CA ARG A 25 3.26 -3.99 1.91
C ARG A 25 3.40 -2.64 1.23
N PHE A 26 3.68 -1.60 2.02
CA PHE A 26 4.04 -0.28 1.49
C PHE A 26 5.55 -0.09 1.41
N TYR A 27 5.99 0.88 0.63
CA TYR A 27 7.36 1.37 0.70
C TYR A 27 7.62 2.10 2.04
N ALA A 28 8.88 2.11 2.50
CA ALA A 28 9.25 2.70 3.79
C ALA A 28 8.95 4.20 3.91
N ASP A 29 8.92 4.91 2.78
CA ASP A 29 8.65 6.35 2.68
C ASP A 29 7.18 6.67 2.41
N ALA A 30 6.28 5.68 2.49
CA ALA A 30 4.86 5.90 2.33
C ALA A 30 4.30 6.84 3.41
N PRO A 31 3.61 7.93 3.02
CA PRO A 31 2.96 8.84 3.98
C PRO A 31 1.90 8.14 4.84
N GLU A 32 1.61 8.70 6.01
CA GLU A 32 0.61 8.13 6.94
C GLU A 32 -0.78 8.01 6.31
N TRP A 33 -1.19 9.01 5.51
CA TRP A 33 -2.49 9.00 4.82
C TRP A 33 -2.69 7.79 3.91
N VAL A 34 -1.62 7.15 3.42
CA VAL A 34 -1.69 5.97 2.55
C VAL A 34 -2.33 4.79 3.30
N ARG A 35 -2.05 4.66 4.60
CA ARG A 35 -2.63 3.61 5.44
C ARG A 35 -4.13 3.82 5.61
N ASP A 36 -4.56 5.05 5.89
CA ASP A 36 -5.97 5.38 6.02
C ASP A 36 -6.73 5.15 4.71
N THR A 37 -6.17 5.59 3.59
CA THR A 37 -6.75 5.34 2.27
C THR A 37 -6.85 3.85 1.96
N ALA A 38 -5.83 3.05 2.33
CA ALA A 38 -5.89 1.60 2.14
C ALA A 38 -6.96 0.93 3.02
N ILE A 39 -7.11 1.31 4.29
CA ILE A 39 -8.18 0.78 5.14
C ILE A 39 -9.55 1.15 4.57
N ASN A 40 -9.72 2.39 4.10
CA ASN A 40 -10.96 2.83 3.49
C ASN A 40 -11.29 2.07 2.19
N ARG A 41 -10.27 1.69 1.41
CA ARG A 41 -10.43 0.95 0.14
C ARG A 41 -10.63 -0.55 0.32
N PHE A 42 -9.79 -1.20 1.13
CA PHE A 42 -9.75 -2.65 1.27
C PHE A 42 -10.50 -3.17 2.51
N GLY A 43 -10.93 -2.26 3.39
CA GLY A 43 -11.70 -2.55 4.59
C GLY A 43 -10.85 -2.91 5.80
N LYS A 44 -11.53 -3.23 6.91
CA LYS A 44 -10.93 -3.55 8.21
C LYS A 44 -10.10 -4.85 8.22
N GLY A 45 -10.20 -5.67 7.17
CA GLY A 45 -9.37 -6.88 6.97
C GLY A 45 -8.00 -6.60 6.34
N THR A 46 -7.56 -5.33 6.31
CA THR A 46 -6.26 -4.95 5.77
C THR A 46 -5.16 -5.21 6.79
N VAL A 47 -4.18 -6.01 6.40
CA VAL A 47 -3.00 -6.34 7.20
C VAL A 47 -1.78 -5.68 6.58
N PHE A 48 -1.14 -4.80 7.35
CA PHE A 48 0.08 -4.12 6.92
C PHE A 48 1.30 -4.98 7.24
N LEU A 49 1.96 -5.47 6.20
CA LEU A 49 3.23 -6.16 6.31
C LEU A 49 4.36 -5.16 6.64
N PRO A 50 5.50 -5.63 7.18
CA PRO A 50 6.68 -4.79 7.35
C PRO A 50 7.00 -4.06 6.04
N PRO A 51 7.36 -2.76 6.13
CA PRO A 51 7.59 -1.95 4.94
C PRO A 51 8.69 -2.55 4.06
N ALA A 52 8.55 -2.39 2.75
CA ALA A 52 9.62 -2.64 1.80
C ALA A 52 10.73 -1.57 1.96
N GLU A 53 11.79 -1.68 1.16
CA GLU A 53 12.78 -0.62 1.04
C GLU A 53 12.13 0.70 0.56
N ILE A 54 12.89 1.79 0.62
CA ILE A 54 12.44 3.09 0.11
C ILE A 54 12.04 2.92 -1.35
N LYS A 55 10.90 3.51 -1.74
CA LYS A 55 10.40 3.43 -3.12
C LYS A 55 11.53 3.80 -4.08
N PRO A 56 11.88 2.93 -5.05
CA PRO A 56 12.86 3.31 -6.06
C PRO A 56 12.31 4.54 -6.79
N LYS A 57 13.07 5.64 -6.78
CA LYS A 57 12.75 6.81 -7.58
C LYS A 57 12.64 6.33 -9.02
N ALA A 58 11.48 6.47 -9.62
CA ALA A 58 11.29 6.19 -11.03
C ALA A 58 12.12 7.22 -11.84
N ASN A 59 13.42 6.94 -12.01
CA ASN A 59 14.28 7.46 -13.05
C ASN A 59 15.63 6.72 -13.03
N ALA A 60 15.74 5.66 -13.83
CA ALA A 60 17.00 5.13 -14.37
C ALA A 60 16.71 4.14 -15.52
N ALA A 61 16.14 4.62 -16.63
CA ALA A 61 16.34 4.11 -18.00
C ALA A 61 15.67 5.06 -18.99
#